data_AF-A0A0C3BVP4-F1
#
_entry.id   AF-A0A0C3BVP4-F1
#
_cell.length_a   1.000
_cell.length_b   1.000
_cell.length_c   1.000
_cell.angle_alpha   90.00
_cell.angle_beta   90.00
_cell.angle_gamma   90.00
#
_symmetry.space_group_name_H-M   'P 1'
#
loop_
_entity.id
_entity.type
_entity.pdbx_description
1 polymer ?
#
loop_
_entity_poly.entity_id
_entity_poly.type
_entity_poly.pdbx_seq_one_letter_code
_entity_poly.pdbx_strand_id
1 'polypeptide(L)'
;MLVTPSRLFFPPPPPWPSSSLPFRPRTNLPARPRPLVFPVCSRKIFFLFVFITFVAPHPSGHRTLLPVGPAYLRHLQLSLHHAHSFSSLDKHLSAERERLAALHADDAAGEDDLGVGDEEEPEELLNLDPKEWKKQDHYAVLGLSHLRYTASPAQIKVAHRKKVLKHHPDKKASNTTPVSNSLYLSGVNQNTNDDAFFKCIQKAHEVLTNPEKRRQFDSVDPVFMELEEDMPTATEFAKDLDFFKTLAPVFELYSRFSKVQPVPGLGHVDSSKEEVEGFYDFWYNFDSWRSFEWLDKEVNEGSDSRDDKRYTEKKNKSERARRKKEDIAKLRGLVDMTLSLDPRIKRIKQQEKEAREAKKRAAAPGAPPKKTKQQEEEEKKKAELEAKQKEEAEKVHNFFFFVNVR
;
A
#
# COMPACT_ATOMS: atom_id res chain seq x y z
N MET A 1 42.53 -50.49 35.67
CA MET A 1 41.51 -49.81 36.48
C MET A 1 40.70 -48.94 35.53
N LEU A 2 39.52 -49.41 35.13
CA LEU A 2 38.66 -48.78 34.14
C LEU A 2 37.83 -47.67 34.82
N VAL A 3 37.98 -46.45 34.32
CA VAL A 3 37.26 -45.25 34.77
C VAL A 3 35.87 -45.25 34.15
N THR A 4 34.83 -45.29 34.98
CA THR A 4 33.42 -45.15 34.60
C THR A 4 33.05 -43.67 34.49
N PRO A 5 32.24 -43.26 33.49
CA PRO A 5 31.79 -41.87 33.38
C PRO A 5 30.51 -41.64 34.20
N SER A 6 30.53 -40.57 35.00
CA SER A 6 29.43 -40.07 35.81
C SER A 6 28.24 -39.64 34.93
N ARG A 7 27.08 -40.27 35.12
CA ARG A 7 25.80 -39.83 34.56
C ARG A 7 25.35 -38.56 35.27
N LEU A 8 25.23 -37.46 34.51
CA LEU A 8 24.55 -36.23 34.94
C LEU A 8 23.05 -36.49 35.06
N PHE A 9 22.51 -36.31 36.27
CA PHE A 9 21.11 -36.44 36.62
C PHE A 9 20.43 -35.09 36.37
N PHE A 10 19.54 -34.99 35.38
CA PHE A 10 18.69 -33.81 35.19
C PHE A 10 17.47 -33.90 36.12
N PRO A 11 17.09 -32.83 36.85
CA PRO A 11 15.89 -32.81 37.65
C PRO A 11 14.62 -32.73 36.77
N PRO A 12 13.48 -33.30 37.20
CA PRO A 12 12.23 -33.28 36.44
C PRO A 12 11.59 -31.88 36.42
N PRO A 13 10.83 -31.53 35.36
CA PRO A 13 10.16 -30.23 35.23
C PRO A 13 9.01 -30.07 36.23
N PRO A 14 8.68 -28.83 36.64
CA PRO A 14 7.62 -28.56 37.62
C PRO A 14 6.21 -28.85 37.05
N PRO A 15 5.25 -29.22 37.90
CA PRO A 15 3.88 -29.49 37.49
C PRO A 15 3.13 -28.21 37.11
N TRP A 16 2.25 -28.35 36.12
CA TRP A 16 1.41 -27.29 35.57
C TRP A 16 0.40 -26.78 36.62
N PRO A 17 0.09 -25.47 36.68
CA PRO A 17 -0.86 -24.94 37.64
C PRO A 17 -2.29 -25.38 37.33
N SER A 18 -2.91 -26.07 38.29
CA SER A 18 -4.32 -26.38 38.32
C SER A 18 -5.15 -25.10 38.48
N SER A 19 -5.79 -24.66 37.39
CA SER A 19 -6.80 -23.61 37.45
C SER A 19 -8.14 -24.21 37.88
N SER A 20 -8.38 -24.22 39.18
CA SER A 20 -9.70 -24.37 39.78
C SER A 20 -10.51 -23.10 39.51
N LEU A 21 -11.30 -23.10 38.44
CA LEU A 21 -12.31 -22.07 38.21
C LEU A 21 -13.50 -22.29 39.16
N PRO A 22 -13.99 -21.25 39.86
CA PRO A 22 -15.18 -21.36 40.70
C PRO A 22 -16.45 -21.49 39.84
N PHE A 23 -17.24 -22.49 40.20
CA PHE A 23 -18.57 -22.80 39.68
C PHE A 23 -19.52 -21.61 39.92
N ARG A 24 -19.93 -20.90 38.86
CA ARG A 24 -21.01 -19.89 38.92
C ARG A 24 -22.37 -20.58 38.79
N PRO A 25 -23.38 -20.19 39.60
CA PRO A 25 -24.74 -20.72 39.47
C PRO A 25 -25.40 -20.21 38.18
N ARG A 26 -26.16 -21.11 37.53
CA ARG A 26 -26.96 -20.84 36.32
C ARG A 26 -27.98 -19.73 36.60
N THR A 27 -27.80 -18.58 35.94
CA THR A 27 -28.86 -17.59 35.76
C THR A 27 -29.51 -17.78 34.39
N ASN A 28 -30.83 -17.60 34.37
CA ASN A 28 -31.74 -17.88 33.27
C ASN A 28 -31.37 -17.17 31.96
N LEU A 29 -31.25 -17.95 30.88
CA LEU A 29 -31.29 -17.47 29.50
C LEU A 29 -32.74 -17.10 29.13
N PRO A 30 -33.01 -15.93 28.54
CA PRO A 30 -34.32 -15.63 27.96
C PRO A 30 -34.53 -16.43 26.68
N ALA A 31 -35.72 -17.02 26.56
CA ALA A 31 -36.16 -17.85 25.46
C ALA A 31 -36.11 -17.11 24.11
N ARG A 32 -35.65 -17.81 23.06
CA ARG A 32 -35.80 -17.38 21.66
C ARG A 32 -37.29 -17.24 21.32
N PRO A 33 -37.73 -16.15 20.68
CA PRO A 33 -39.12 -16.04 20.23
C PRO A 33 -39.40 -17.03 19.09
N ARG A 34 -40.49 -17.79 19.25
CA ARG A 34 -41.07 -18.63 18.18
C ARG A 34 -41.55 -17.72 17.04
N PRO A 35 -41.37 -18.09 15.76
CA PRO A 35 -41.95 -17.32 14.67
C PRO A 35 -43.48 -17.39 14.72
N LEU A 36 -44.10 -16.22 14.76
CA LEU A 36 -45.54 -16.01 14.64
C LEU A 36 -46.00 -16.45 13.25
N VAL A 37 -46.88 -17.44 13.23
CA VAL A 37 -47.63 -17.85 12.04
C VAL A 37 -48.71 -16.78 11.81
N PHE A 38 -48.51 -15.92 10.82
CA PHE A 38 -49.59 -15.06 10.29
C PHE A 38 -50.36 -15.82 9.20
N PRO A 39 -51.71 -15.72 9.17
CA PRO A 39 -52.53 -16.41 8.21
C PRO A 39 -52.37 -15.76 6.83
N VAL A 40 -51.79 -16.49 5.88
CA VAL A 40 -51.75 -16.05 4.47
C VAL A 40 -53.16 -16.18 3.91
N CYS A 41 -53.75 -15.02 3.66
CA CYS A 41 -54.99 -14.80 2.95
C CYS A 41 -54.96 -15.58 1.61
N SER A 42 -55.87 -16.54 1.48
CA SER A 42 -56.00 -17.41 0.32
C SER A 42 -56.58 -16.62 -0.87
N ARG A 43 -55.73 -15.90 -1.60
CA ARG A 43 -56.05 -15.50 -2.99
C ARG A 43 -55.80 -16.73 -3.86
N LYS A 44 -56.89 -17.44 -4.17
CA LYS A 44 -56.95 -18.51 -5.17
C LYS A 44 -56.47 -17.97 -6.51
N ILE A 45 -55.19 -18.14 -6.80
CA ILE A 45 -54.68 -18.20 -8.16
C ILE A 45 -55.01 -19.62 -8.61
N PHE A 46 -56.00 -19.73 -9.50
CA PHE A 46 -56.28 -20.96 -10.23
C PHE A 46 -55.04 -21.29 -11.08
N PHE A 47 -54.09 -22.04 -10.51
CA PHE A 47 -53.20 -22.84 -11.32
C PHE A 47 -54.07 -23.91 -11.97
N LEU A 48 -54.34 -23.72 -13.26
CA LEU A 48 -54.81 -24.79 -14.11
C LEU A 48 -53.67 -25.82 -14.19
N PHE A 49 -53.59 -26.68 -13.17
CA PHE A 49 -52.80 -27.90 -13.23
C PHE A 49 -53.44 -28.74 -14.34
N VAL A 50 -52.87 -28.69 -15.53
CA VAL A 50 -53.05 -29.73 -16.52
C VAL A 50 -52.46 -30.98 -15.88
N PHE A 51 -53.31 -31.79 -15.26
CA PHE A 51 -52.99 -33.13 -14.82
C PHE A 51 -52.60 -33.94 -16.06
N ILE A 52 -51.32 -33.98 -16.38
CA ILE A 52 -50.77 -35.00 -17.27
C ILE A 52 -50.75 -36.28 -16.42
N THR A 53 -51.85 -37.04 -16.50
CA THR A 53 -51.92 -38.39 -15.94
C THR A 53 -50.88 -39.26 -16.66
N PHE A 54 -49.77 -39.56 -15.99
CA PHE A 54 -48.86 -40.62 -16.43
C PHE A 54 -49.57 -41.96 -16.23
N VAL A 55 -50.13 -42.49 -17.32
CA VAL A 55 -50.62 -43.88 -17.40
C VAL A 55 -49.41 -44.82 -17.35
N ALA A 56 -49.46 -45.83 -16.49
CA ALA A 56 -48.45 -46.88 -16.41
C ALA A 56 -48.34 -47.66 -17.75
N PRO A 57 -47.13 -47.96 -18.25
CA PRO A 57 -46.99 -48.59 -19.56
C PRO A 57 -47.47 -50.04 -19.52
N HIS A 58 -48.41 -50.38 -20.41
CA HIS A 58 -48.82 -51.76 -20.66
C HIS A 58 -47.65 -52.57 -21.23
N PRO A 59 -47.51 -53.88 -20.91
CA PRO A 59 -46.34 -54.68 -21.29
C PRO A 59 -46.31 -55.10 -22.78
N SER A 60 -47.29 -54.71 -23.59
CA SER A 60 -47.39 -55.05 -25.01
C SER A 60 -48.10 -53.95 -25.81
N GLY A 61 -47.51 -52.75 -25.84
CA GLY A 61 -47.99 -51.63 -26.63
C GLY A 61 -46.89 -50.59 -26.82
N HIS A 62 -46.74 -50.08 -28.05
CA HIS A 62 -45.68 -49.15 -28.46
C HIS A 62 -45.41 -48.04 -27.42
N ARG A 63 -44.16 -47.94 -26.94
CA ARG A 63 -43.72 -46.79 -26.13
C ARG A 63 -43.75 -45.54 -27.01
N THR A 64 -44.68 -44.63 -26.76
CA THR A 64 -44.72 -43.33 -27.43
C THR A 64 -43.55 -42.49 -26.93
N LEU A 65 -42.50 -42.38 -27.75
CA LEU A 65 -41.39 -41.47 -27.49
C LEU A 65 -41.87 -40.04 -27.74
N LEU A 66 -41.93 -39.23 -26.68
CA LEU A 66 -42.17 -37.81 -26.81
C LEU A 66 -40.85 -37.13 -27.21
N PRO A 67 -40.79 -36.45 -28.37
CA PRO A 67 -39.63 -35.65 -28.70
C PRO A 67 -39.53 -34.49 -27.72
N VAL A 68 -38.41 -34.42 -27.00
CA VAL A 68 -38.11 -33.36 -26.04
C VAL A 68 -36.74 -32.77 -26.36
N GLY A 69 -36.60 -31.45 -26.21
CA GLY A 69 -35.33 -30.75 -26.36
C GLY A 69 -35.39 -29.53 -27.27
N PRO A 70 -34.30 -28.73 -27.32
CA PRO A 70 -34.28 -27.45 -28.02
C PRO A 70 -34.57 -27.55 -29.52
N ALA A 71 -34.13 -28.64 -30.16
CA ALA A 71 -34.37 -28.88 -31.58
C ALA A 71 -35.87 -29.13 -31.88
N TYR A 72 -36.56 -29.87 -31.01
CA TYR A 72 -37.99 -30.10 -31.16
C TYR A 72 -38.82 -28.86 -30.86
N LEU A 73 -38.45 -28.08 -29.83
CA LEU A 73 -39.10 -26.80 -29.54
C LEU A 73 -38.98 -25.82 -30.71
N ARG A 74 -37.80 -25.75 -31.36
CA ARG A 74 -37.60 -24.94 -32.57
C ARG A 74 -38.43 -25.44 -33.75
N HIS A 75 -38.55 -26.76 -33.93
CA HIS A 75 -39.42 -27.35 -34.95
C HIS A 75 -40.90 -27.01 -34.71
N LEU A 76 -41.36 -27.04 -33.46
CA LEU A 76 -42.72 -26.63 -33.10
C LEU A 76 -42.93 -25.13 -33.33
N GLN A 77 -41.97 -24.28 -32.96
CA GLN A 77 -42.02 -22.84 -33.24
C GLN A 77 -42.10 -22.56 -34.74
N LEU A 78 -41.28 -23.26 -35.54
CA LEU A 78 -41.30 -23.19 -36.99
C LEU A 78 -42.66 -23.56 -37.57
N SER A 79 -43.27 -24.62 -37.05
CA SER A 79 -44.53 -25.18 -37.56
C SER A 79 -45.75 -24.35 -37.13
N LEU A 80 -45.80 -23.92 -35.87
CA LEU A 80 -46.96 -23.25 -35.29
C LEU A 80 -46.98 -21.74 -35.53
N HIS A 81 -45.81 -21.08 -35.51
CA HIS A 81 -45.72 -19.62 -35.57
C HIS A 81 -45.17 -19.08 -36.88
N HIS A 82 -44.42 -19.89 -37.62
CA HIS A 82 -43.69 -19.43 -38.82
C HIS A 82 -44.04 -20.21 -40.09
N ALA A 83 -45.10 -21.04 -40.07
CA ALA A 83 -45.62 -21.78 -41.22
C ALA A 83 -44.53 -22.47 -42.06
N HIS A 84 -43.58 -23.15 -41.40
CA HIS A 84 -42.44 -23.83 -42.03
C HIS A 84 -41.45 -22.93 -42.78
N SER A 85 -41.54 -21.61 -42.63
CA SER A 85 -40.59 -20.66 -43.21
C SER A 85 -39.39 -20.42 -42.27
N PHE A 86 -38.23 -20.94 -42.68
CA PHE A 86 -36.97 -20.78 -41.95
C PHE A 86 -36.53 -19.31 -41.85
N SER A 87 -36.77 -18.50 -42.88
CA SER A 87 -36.38 -17.08 -42.89
C SER A 87 -37.08 -16.26 -41.81
N SER A 88 -38.37 -16.53 -41.55
CA SER A 88 -39.09 -15.85 -40.45
C SER A 88 -38.66 -16.33 -39.07
N LEU A 89 -38.34 -17.61 -38.92
CA LEU A 89 -37.82 -18.14 -37.66
C LEU A 89 -36.44 -17.55 -37.36
N ASP A 90 -35.55 -17.44 -38.35
CA ASP A 90 -34.21 -16.87 -38.16
C ASP A 90 -34.27 -15.40 -37.74
N LYS A 91 -35.19 -14.61 -38.32
CA LYS A 91 -35.44 -13.22 -37.89
C LYS A 91 -35.98 -13.13 -36.46
N HIS A 92 -36.86 -14.06 -36.07
CA HIS A 92 -37.38 -14.11 -34.71
C HIS A 92 -36.28 -14.48 -33.70
N LEU A 93 -35.44 -15.47 -34.05
CA LEU A 93 -34.31 -15.88 -33.21
C LEU A 93 -33.24 -14.80 -33.12
N SER A 94 -32.97 -14.04 -34.19
CA SER A 94 -32.05 -12.90 -34.14
C SER A 94 -32.61 -11.80 -33.25
N ALA A 95 -33.90 -11.46 -33.37
CA ALA A 95 -34.55 -10.47 -32.51
C ALA A 95 -34.58 -10.90 -31.03
N GLU A 96 -34.83 -12.17 -30.74
CA GLU A 96 -34.74 -12.71 -29.36
C GLU A 96 -33.30 -12.66 -28.83
N ARG A 97 -32.28 -12.95 -29.66
CA ARG A 97 -30.88 -12.78 -29.27
C ARG A 97 -30.54 -11.33 -28.99
N GLU A 98 -30.99 -10.40 -29.81
CA GLU A 98 -30.78 -8.95 -29.62
C GLU A 98 -31.50 -8.46 -28.36
N ARG A 99 -32.72 -8.91 -28.12
CA ARG A 99 -33.49 -8.61 -26.91
C ARG A 99 -32.81 -9.17 -25.66
N LEU A 100 -32.37 -10.43 -25.69
CA LEU A 100 -31.62 -11.05 -24.59
C LEU A 100 -30.29 -10.34 -24.38
N ALA A 101 -29.57 -9.98 -25.45
CA ALA A 101 -28.34 -9.22 -25.37
C ALA A 101 -28.57 -7.83 -24.78
N ALA A 102 -29.70 -7.17 -25.08
CA ALA A 102 -30.06 -5.89 -24.49
C ALA A 102 -30.46 -6.02 -23.01
N LEU A 103 -31.18 -7.07 -22.63
CA LEU A 103 -31.52 -7.34 -21.23
C LEU A 103 -30.28 -7.72 -20.40
N HIS A 104 -29.34 -8.46 -20.98
CA HIS A 104 -28.09 -8.87 -20.34
C HIS A 104 -26.93 -7.89 -20.58
N ALA A 105 -27.14 -6.80 -21.32
CA ALA A 105 -26.13 -5.75 -21.50
C ALA A 105 -25.83 -5.07 -20.16
N ASP A 106 -26.85 -4.90 -19.32
CA ASP A 106 -26.72 -4.35 -17.97
C ASP A 106 -26.12 -5.37 -16.98
N ASP A 107 -26.40 -6.68 -17.15
CA ASP A 107 -25.80 -7.76 -16.35
C ASP A 107 -24.31 -7.99 -16.69
N ALA A 108 -23.88 -7.71 -17.93
CA ALA A 108 -22.47 -7.74 -18.32
C ALA A 108 -21.65 -6.66 -17.60
N ALA A 109 -22.30 -5.60 -17.11
CA ALA A 109 -21.70 -4.52 -16.34
C ALA A 109 -21.96 -4.62 -14.83
N GLY A 110 -22.81 -5.55 -14.36
CA GLY A 110 -23.39 -5.49 -13.01
C GLY A 110 -23.48 -6.83 -12.30
N GLU A 111 -22.44 -7.14 -11.52
CA GLU A 111 -22.50 -7.66 -10.12
C GLU A 111 -21.17 -8.31 -9.70
N ASP A 112 -20.39 -8.84 -10.63
CA ASP A 112 -19.20 -9.64 -10.31
C ASP A 112 -17.86 -8.84 -10.41
N ASP A 113 -17.93 -7.56 -10.76
CA ASP A 113 -16.73 -6.74 -11.03
C ASP A 113 -16.07 -6.14 -9.79
N LEU A 114 -16.71 -6.14 -8.60
CA LEU A 114 -16.13 -5.59 -7.36
C LEU A 114 -15.43 -4.21 -7.51
N GLY A 115 -15.80 -3.39 -8.51
CA GLY A 115 -15.14 -2.11 -8.82
C GLY A 115 -13.78 -2.21 -9.53
N VAL A 116 -13.45 -3.36 -10.14
CA VAL A 116 -12.21 -3.56 -10.90
C VAL A 116 -12.21 -2.72 -12.19
N GLY A 117 -13.36 -2.38 -12.76
CA GLY A 117 -13.43 -1.53 -13.95
C GLY A 117 -12.76 -2.19 -15.16
N ASP A 118 -12.96 -1.59 -16.33
CA ASP A 118 -12.24 -1.95 -17.55
C ASP A 118 -11.40 -0.74 -17.96
N GLU A 119 -10.19 -0.63 -17.41
CA GLU A 119 -9.22 0.39 -17.80
C GLU A 119 -8.70 0.11 -19.23
N GLU A 120 -8.65 1.16 -20.06
CA GLU A 120 -8.09 1.10 -21.41
C GLU A 120 -6.61 0.73 -21.34
N GLU A 121 -6.20 -0.21 -22.20
CA GLU A 121 -4.83 -0.72 -22.24
C GLU A 121 -4.02 0.13 -23.21
N PRO A 122 -3.12 1.02 -22.74
CA PRO A 122 -2.21 1.70 -23.64
C PRO A 122 -1.35 0.68 -24.39
N GLU A 123 -1.08 0.93 -25.67
CA GLU A 123 -0.31 0.04 -26.55
C GLU A 123 1.09 -0.27 -25.99
N GLU A 124 1.63 0.61 -25.14
CA GLU A 124 2.89 0.42 -24.42
C GLU A 124 2.87 -0.78 -23.47
N LEU A 125 1.74 -1.07 -22.82
CA LEU A 125 1.59 -2.25 -21.97
C LEU A 125 1.53 -3.55 -22.79
N LEU A 126 1.00 -3.48 -24.01
CA LEU A 126 0.85 -4.66 -24.87
C LEU A 126 2.18 -5.11 -25.49
N ASN A 127 3.13 -4.19 -25.64
CA ASN A 127 4.47 -4.47 -26.16
C ASN A 127 5.49 -4.86 -25.07
N LEU A 128 5.02 -5.17 -23.86
CA LEU A 128 5.89 -5.55 -22.74
C LEU A 128 6.55 -6.92 -22.94
N ASP A 129 7.88 -6.95 -22.81
CA ASP A 129 8.67 -8.17 -22.94
C ASP A 129 8.53 -9.10 -21.71
N PRO A 130 8.18 -10.40 -21.87
CA PRO A 130 8.00 -11.33 -20.75
C PRO A 130 9.27 -11.59 -19.95
N LYS A 131 10.43 -11.37 -20.57
CA LYS A 131 11.74 -11.55 -19.94
C LYS A 131 12.00 -10.48 -18.89
N GLU A 132 11.47 -9.27 -19.09
CA GLU A 132 11.67 -8.15 -18.19
C GLU A 132 10.54 -7.97 -17.16
N TRP A 133 9.81 -9.05 -16.85
CA TRP A 133 8.63 -9.00 -15.95
C TRP A 133 8.89 -8.30 -14.61
N LYS A 134 10.10 -8.38 -14.05
CA LYS A 134 10.45 -7.73 -12.77
C LYS A 134 10.40 -6.20 -12.78
N LYS A 135 10.54 -5.57 -13.96
CA LYS A 135 10.51 -4.11 -14.11
C LYS A 135 9.12 -3.57 -14.46
N GLN A 136 8.18 -4.46 -14.77
CA GLN A 136 6.85 -4.07 -15.22
C GLN A 136 5.96 -3.68 -14.04
N ASP A 137 5.02 -2.76 -14.27
CA ASP A 137 3.96 -2.51 -13.29
C ASP A 137 2.90 -3.62 -13.36
N HIS A 138 2.98 -4.55 -12.41
CA HIS A 138 2.04 -5.67 -12.31
C HIS A 138 0.59 -5.26 -12.03
N TYR A 139 0.35 -4.10 -11.40
CA TYR A 139 -1.00 -3.58 -11.21
C TYR A 139 -1.56 -3.03 -12.53
N ALA A 140 -0.74 -2.32 -13.31
CA ALA A 140 -1.15 -1.83 -14.63
C ALA A 140 -1.43 -2.99 -15.60
N VAL A 141 -0.60 -4.03 -15.61
CA VAL A 141 -0.81 -5.24 -16.45
C VAL A 141 -2.14 -5.94 -16.16
N LEU A 142 -2.56 -5.96 -14.89
CA LEU A 142 -3.85 -6.55 -14.49
C LEU A 142 -5.05 -5.59 -14.65
N GLY A 143 -4.81 -4.31 -14.96
CA GLY A 143 -5.87 -3.30 -15.03
C GLY A 143 -6.37 -2.85 -13.65
N LEU A 144 -5.49 -2.86 -12.65
CA LEU A 144 -5.76 -2.41 -11.28
C LEU A 144 -4.97 -1.13 -10.94
N SER A 145 -4.72 -0.28 -11.94
CA SER A 145 -3.96 0.97 -11.81
C SER A 145 -4.61 1.96 -10.83
N HIS A 146 -5.94 1.94 -10.68
CA HIS A 146 -6.69 2.77 -9.73
C HIS A 146 -6.68 2.22 -8.30
N LEU A 147 -6.82 0.90 -8.14
CA LEU A 147 -6.91 0.24 -6.83
C LEU A 147 -5.53 -0.07 -6.23
N ARG A 148 -4.53 -0.44 -7.04
CA ARG A 148 -3.13 -0.74 -6.67
C ARG A 148 -3.02 -1.52 -5.34
N TYR A 149 -2.35 -0.94 -4.33
CA TYR A 149 -2.16 -1.57 -3.01
C TYR A 149 -3.45 -1.75 -2.21
N THR A 150 -4.52 -0.99 -2.50
CA THR A 150 -5.83 -1.15 -1.83
C THR A 150 -6.65 -2.31 -2.37
N ALA A 151 -6.22 -2.92 -3.48
CA ALA A 151 -6.95 -4.00 -4.14
C ALA A 151 -7.13 -5.23 -3.22
N SER A 152 -8.39 -5.69 -3.12
CA SER A 152 -8.76 -6.92 -2.44
C SER A 152 -8.24 -8.16 -3.19
N PRO A 153 -7.90 -9.26 -2.48
CA PRO A 153 -7.57 -10.53 -3.13
C PRO A 153 -8.67 -11.05 -4.07
N ALA A 154 -9.94 -10.70 -3.82
CA ALA A 154 -11.04 -11.07 -4.70
C ALA A 154 -11.03 -10.26 -5.99
N GLN A 155 -10.78 -8.95 -5.90
CA GLN A 155 -10.63 -8.05 -7.05
C GLN A 155 -9.48 -8.49 -7.96
N ILE A 156 -8.34 -8.90 -7.39
CA ILE A 156 -7.18 -9.41 -8.16
C ILE A 156 -7.56 -10.66 -8.98
N LYS A 157 -8.34 -11.58 -8.41
CA LYS A 157 -8.80 -12.78 -9.11
C LYS A 157 -9.79 -12.45 -10.23
N VAL A 158 -10.71 -11.51 -9.99
CA VAL A 158 -11.68 -11.05 -10.99
C VAL A 158 -10.94 -10.38 -12.16
N ALA A 159 -10.04 -9.44 -11.86
CA ALA A 159 -9.21 -8.74 -12.85
C ALA A 159 -8.40 -9.72 -13.71
N HIS A 160 -7.74 -10.69 -13.08
CA HIS A 160 -7.00 -11.73 -13.79
C HIS A 160 -7.91 -12.57 -14.70
N ARG A 161 -9.09 -13.00 -14.23
CA ARG A 161 -10.06 -13.75 -15.07
C ARG A 161 -10.49 -12.93 -16.29
N LYS A 162 -10.80 -11.64 -16.10
CA LYS A 162 -11.15 -10.72 -17.19
C LYS A 162 -10.01 -10.60 -18.22
N LYS A 163 -8.79 -10.29 -17.77
CA LYS A 163 -7.61 -10.14 -18.65
C LYS A 163 -7.25 -11.43 -19.37
N VAL A 164 -7.31 -12.58 -18.69
CA VAL A 164 -7.09 -13.89 -19.32
C VAL A 164 -8.12 -14.15 -20.42
N LEU A 165 -9.40 -13.83 -20.20
CA LEU A 165 -10.44 -14.03 -21.22
C LEU A 165 -10.26 -13.10 -22.43
N LYS A 166 -9.72 -11.90 -22.23
CA LYS A 166 -9.45 -10.90 -23.27
C LYS A 166 -8.18 -11.18 -24.07
N HIS A 167 -7.11 -11.65 -23.41
CA HIS A 167 -5.79 -11.88 -24.00
C HIS A 167 -5.42 -13.35 -24.15
N HIS A 168 -6.38 -14.27 -24.07
CA HIS A 168 -6.10 -15.68 -24.29
C HIS A 168 -5.61 -15.90 -25.74
N PRO A 169 -4.46 -16.58 -25.96
CA PRO A 169 -3.90 -16.77 -27.29
C PRO A 169 -4.87 -17.49 -28.25
N ASP A 170 -5.69 -18.42 -27.73
CA ASP A 170 -6.69 -19.17 -28.50
C ASP A 170 -7.84 -18.30 -29.05
N LYS A 171 -8.32 -17.31 -28.27
CA LYS A 171 -9.43 -16.44 -28.69
C LYS A 171 -8.98 -15.36 -29.67
N LYS A 172 -7.79 -14.80 -29.46
CA LYS A 172 -7.22 -13.77 -30.34
C LYS A 172 -6.77 -14.33 -31.70
N ALA A 173 -6.36 -15.60 -31.75
CA ALA A 173 -6.10 -16.29 -33.01
C ALA A 173 -7.36 -16.46 -33.89
N SER A 174 -8.56 -16.43 -33.30
CA SER A 174 -9.85 -16.54 -34.01
C SER A 174 -10.50 -15.19 -34.36
N ASN A 175 -10.15 -14.11 -33.67
CA ASN A 175 -10.78 -12.77 -33.83
C ASN A 175 -10.03 -11.85 -34.80
N THR A 176 -8.94 -12.30 -35.42
CA THR A 176 -8.28 -11.60 -36.54
C THR A 176 -9.12 -11.73 -37.82
N THR A 177 -10.15 -10.91 -37.93
CA THR A 177 -10.77 -10.59 -39.22
C THR A 177 -9.75 -9.86 -40.10
N PRO A 178 -9.58 -10.25 -41.39
CA PRO A 178 -8.56 -9.69 -42.27
C PRO A 178 -9.03 -8.32 -42.78
N VAL A 179 -8.76 -7.25 -42.06
CA VAL A 179 -9.05 -5.88 -42.53
C VAL A 179 -7.76 -5.24 -43.04
N SER A 180 -7.70 -5.16 -44.36
CA SER A 180 -6.90 -4.30 -45.25
C SER A 180 -5.47 -3.90 -44.86
N ASN A 181 -4.56 -4.20 -45.80
CA ASN A 181 -3.28 -3.56 -46.09
C ASN A 181 -2.03 -4.06 -45.34
N SER A 182 -1.65 -5.31 -45.57
CA SER A 182 -0.32 -5.72 -46.06
C SER A 182 -0.12 -7.22 -45.79
N LEU A 183 -0.43 -8.04 -46.79
CA LEU A 183 -0.42 -9.49 -46.69
C LEU A 183 1.00 -10.11 -46.67
N TYR A 184 2.05 -9.31 -46.89
CA TYR A 184 3.42 -9.83 -47.09
C TYR A 184 4.42 -9.52 -45.98
N LEU A 185 4.03 -8.84 -44.89
CA LEU A 185 4.92 -8.56 -43.75
C LEU A 185 4.36 -9.00 -42.37
N SER A 186 3.08 -9.36 -42.27
CA SER A 186 2.42 -9.72 -40.98
C SER A 186 2.61 -11.17 -40.52
N GLY A 187 3.34 -12.01 -41.26
CA GLY A 187 3.38 -13.46 -41.02
C GLY A 187 4.31 -13.94 -39.88
N VAL A 188 5.08 -13.06 -39.24
CA VAL A 188 6.16 -13.50 -38.32
C VAL A 188 6.02 -13.02 -36.88
N ASN A 189 5.31 -11.92 -36.58
CA ASN A 189 5.48 -11.24 -35.27
C ASN A 189 4.21 -10.80 -34.51
N GLN A 190 2.98 -11.00 -35.00
CA GLN A 190 1.80 -10.54 -34.23
C GLN A 190 1.32 -11.58 -33.19
N ASN A 191 1.56 -12.86 -33.43
CA ASN A 191 1.12 -13.97 -32.60
C ASN A 191 2.03 -14.16 -31.37
N THR A 192 3.30 -13.76 -31.47
CA THR A 192 4.28 -13.87 -30.39
C THR A 192 4.10 -12.80 -29.33
N ASN A 193 3.68 -11.60 -29.73
CA ASN A 193 3.48 -10.47 -28.82
C ASN A 193 2.26 -10.67 -27.92
N ASP A 194 1.18 -11.26 -28.45
CA ASP A 194 0.00 -11.60 -27.65
C ASP A 194 0.28 -12.72 -26.62
N ASP A 195 1.07 -13.74 -26.99
CA ASP A 195 1.53 -14.78 -26.04
C ASP A 195 2.52 -14.22 -25.01
N ALA A 196 3.33 -13.23 -25.40
CA ALA A 196 4.20 -12.51 -24.49
C ALA A 196 3.40 -11.79 -23.40
N PHE A 197 2.42 -10.95 -23.79
CA PHE A 197 1.59 -10.24 -22.82
C PHE A 197 0.80 -11.19 -21.91
N PHE A 198 0.31 -12.31 -22.44
CA PHE A 198 -0.36 -13.34 -21.64
C PHE A 198 0.55 -13.92 -20.55
N LYS A 199 1.82 -14.17 -20.86
CA LYS A 199 2.82 -14.60 -19.85
C LYS A 199 3.07 -13.51 -18.80
N CYS A 200 3.09 -12.24 -19.19
CA CYS A 200 3.17 -11.12 -18.25
C CYS A 200 1.97 -11.08 -17.30
N ILE A 201 0.74 -11.28 -17.81
CA ILE A 201 -0.48 -11.36 -16.99
C ILE A 201 -0.39 -12.49 -15.97
N GLN A 202 0.04 -13.69 -16.39
CA GLN A 202 0.19 -14.83 -15.48
C GLN A 202 1.21 -14.53 -14.37
N LYS A 203 2.35 -13.91 -14.72
CA LYS A 203 3.38 -13.52 -13.76
C LYS A 203 2.91 -12.44 -12.80
N ALA A 204 2.22 -11.42 -13.29
CA ALA A 204 1.63 -10.38 -12.45
C ALA A 204 0.66 -10.98 -11.42
N HIS A 205 -0.22 -11.88 -11.84
CA HIS A 205 -1.15 -12.56 -10.93
C HIS A 205 -0.44 -13.47 -9.93
N GLU A 206 0.63 -14.19 -10.32
CA GLU A 206 1.44 -15.02 -9.41
C GLU A 206 2.05 -14.18 -8.27
N VAL A 207 2.52 -12.98 -8.60
CA VAL A 207 3.14 -12.05 -7.65
C VAL A 207 2.09 -11.44 -6.72
N LEU A 208 0.99 -10.90 -7.27
CA LEU A 208 -0.04 -10.22 -6.49
C LEU A 208 -0.92 -11.15 -5.64
N THR A 209 -1.06 -12.43 -6.04
CA THR A 209 -1.84 -13.42 -5.26
C THR A 209 -1.13 -13.79 -3.96
N ASN A 210 0.21 -13.85 -3.99
CA ASN A 210 1.00 -14.24 -2.83
C ASN A 210 1.25 -13.03 -1.93
N PRO A 211 0.82 -13.03 -0.65
CA PRO A 211 0.93 -11.84 0.20
C PRO A 211 2.37 -11.42 0.46
N GLU A 212 3.32 -12.36 0.48
CA GLU A 212 4.73 -12.06 0.70
C GLU A 212 5.37 -11.41 -0.54
N LYS A 213 5.16 -12.00 -1.73
CA LYS A 213 5.64 -11.45 -3.00
C LYS A 213 4.98 -10.10 -3.30
N ARG A 214 3.69 -9.95 -2.99
CA ARG A 214 2.96 -8.68 -3.08
C ARG A 214 3.61 -7.60 -2.21
N ARG A 215 3.92 -7.89 -0.94
CA ARG A 215 4.64 -6.95 -0.07
C ARG A 215 6.04 -6.58 -0.60
N GLN A 216 6.76 -7.54 -1.18
CA GLN A 216 8.06 -7.29 -1.79
C GLN A 216 7.94 -6.38 -3.03
N PHE A 217 6.92 -6.58 -3.85
CA PHE A 217 6.62 -5.75 -5.01
C PHE A 217 6.15 -4.35 -4.59
N ASP A 218 5.20 -4.25 -3.66
CA ASP A 218 4.69 -2.97 -3.13
C ASP A 218 5.80 -2.13 -2.47
N SER A 219 6.87 -2.78 -1.99
CA SER A 219 8.05 -2.09 -1.46
C SER A 219 8.89 -1.40 -2.55
N VAL A 220 8.78 -1.80 -3.81
CA VAL A 220 9.58 -1.29 -4.94
C VAL A 220 8.65 -0.92 -6.11
N ASP A 221 7.45 -0.47 -5.77
CA ASP A 221 6.44 -0.08 -6.75
C ASP A 221 6.97 1.12 -7.59
N PRO A 222 7.02 1.01 -8.93
CA PRO A 222 7.54 2.08 -9.80
C PRO A 222 6.91 3.45 -9.57
N VAL A 223 5.59 3.51 -9.44
CA VAL A 223 4.87 4.78 -9.20
C VAL A 223 5.18 5.33 -7.81
N PHE A 224 5.38 4.47 -6.81
CA PHE A 224 5.83 4.96 -5.51
C PHE A 224 7.24 5.56 -5.61
N MET A 225 8.14 4.95 -6.38
CA MET A 225 9.48 5.49 -6.58
C MET A 225 9.45 6.84 -7.33
N GLU A 226 8.60 6.97 -8.34
CA GLU A 226 8.38 8.24 -9.05
C GLU A 226 7.84 9.33 -8.10
N LEU A 227 6.82 9.00 -7.30
CA LEU A 227 6.31 9.92 -6.28
C LEU A 227 7.32 10.25 -5.18
N GLU A 228 8.26 9.34 -4.88
CA GLU A 228 9.36 9.60 -3.94
C GLU A 228 10.43 10.52 -4.56
N GLU A 229 10.64 10.47 -5.87
CA GLU A 229 11.55 11.36 -6.59
C GLU A 229 10.99 12.78 -6.75
N ASP A 230 9.68 12.91 -6.98
CA ASP A 230 8.95 14.18 -7.06
C ASP A 230 8.76 14.89 -5.70
N MET A 231 9.38 14.38 -4.64
CA MET A 231 9.26 14.95 -3.31
C MET A 231 9.88 16.35 -3.21
N PRO A 232 9.16 17.32 -2.63
CA PRO A 232 9.61 18.70 -2.62
C PRO A 232 10.87 18.85 -1.77
N THR A 233 11.92 19.39 -2.37
CA THR A 233 13.17 19.69 -1.66
C THR A 233 13.02 20.98 -0.84
N ALA A 234 13.81 21.15 0.22
CA ALA A 234 13.78 22.33 1.10
C ALA A 234 13.84 23.69 0.35
N THR A 235 14.47 23.72 -0.83
CA THR A 235 14.56 24.88 -1.71
C THR A 235 13.24 25.26 -2.38
N GLU A 236 12.35 24.30 -2.59
CA GLU A 236 11.06 24.53 -3.24
C GLU A 236 10.04 25.12 -2.26
N PHE A 237 10.14 24.76 -0.98
CA PHE A 237 9.35 25.37 0.09
C PHE A 237 9.66 26.85 0.32
N ALA A 238 10.83 27.33 -0.13
CA ALA A 238 11.14 28.76 -0.10
C ALA A 238 10.29 29.58 -1.09
N LYS A 239 9.55 28.93 -2.00
CA LYS A 239 8.66 29.57 -2.99
C LYS A 239 7.20 29.70 -2.52
N ASP A 240 6.97 29.75 -1.21
CA ASP A 240 5.65 29.91 -0.59
C ASP A 240 4.64 28.77 -0.90
N LEU A 241 5.10 27.53 -0.84
CA LEU A 241 4.21 26.36 -0.91
C LEU A 241 3.45 26.15 0.41
N ASP A 242 2.16 25.77 0.30
CA ASP A 242 1.32 25.42 1.45
C ASP A 242 1.85 24.16 2.16
N PHE A 243 2.52 24.35 3.32
CA PHE A 243 3.15 23.30 4.13
C PHE A 243 2.27 22.05 4.32
N PHE A 244 1.01 22.24 4.72
CA PHE A 244 0.11 21.11 5.02
C PHE A 244 -0.32 20.37 3.75
N LYS A 245 -0.58 21.08 2.65
CA LYS A 245 -1.08 20.46 1.42
C LYS A 245 -0.01 19.63 0.72
N THR A 246 1.24 20.03 0.81
CA THR A 246 2.35 19.31 0.16
C THR A 246 2.89 18.17 1.03
N LEU A 247 3.00 18.38 2.36
CA LEU A 247 3.60 17.36 3.24
C LEU A 247 2.60 16.33 3.76
N ALA A 248 1.31 16.66 3.90
CA ALA A 248 0.31 15.68 4.32
C ALA A 248 0.25 14.46 3.38
N PRO A 249 0.13 14.61 2.03
CA PRO A 249 0.11 13.45 1.15
C PRO A 249 1.44 12.68 1.21
N VAL A 250 2.58 13.36 1.37
CA VAL A 250 3.88 12.70 1.53
C VAL A 250 3.90 11.77 2.75
N PHE A 251 3.47 12.25 3.92
CA PHE A 251 3.41 11.40 5.11
C PHE A 251 2.36 10.29 4.99
N GLU A 252 1.27 10.52 4.24
CA GLU A 252 0.28 9.48 3.92
C GLU A 252 0.84 8.41 2.95
N LEU A 253 1.78 8.76 2.08
CA LEU A 253 2.50 7.77 1.26
C LEU A 253 3.36 6.87 2.15
N TYR A 254 4.12 7.44 3.08
CA TYR A 254 4.98 6.67 3.99
C TYR A 254 4.18 5.92 5.06
N SER A 255 3.02 6.41 5.50
CA SER A 255 2.20 5.78 6.54
C SER A 255 1.79 4.34 6.19
N ARG A 256 1.67 4.05 4.89
CA ARG A 256 1.37 2.73 4.32
C ARG A 256 2.36 1.67 4.77
N PHE A 257 3.62 2.04 4.95
CA PHE A 257 4.70 1.13 5.34
C PHE A 257 4.86 0.96 6.85
N SER A 258 4.07 1.66 7.67
CA SER A 258 4.16 1.54 9.12
C SER A 258 3.65 0.19 9.63
N LYS A 259 4.40 -0.43 10.54
CA LYS A 259 3.90 -1.58 11.33
C LYS A 259 2.99 -1.18 12.48
N VAL A 260 3.17 0.03 13.01
CA VAL A 260 2.42 0.54 14.16
C VAL A 260 1.28 1.41 13.65
N GLN A 261 0.06 1.05 14.03
CA GLN A 261 -1.18 1.76 13.68
C GLN A 261 -1.95 2.07 14.97
N PRO A 262 -2.65 3.21 15.07
CA PRO A 262 -2.87 4.22 14.02
C PRO A 262 -1.67 5.15 13.82
N VAL A 263 -1.42 5.55 12.57
CA VAL A 263 -0.40 6.56 12.23
C VAL A 263 -0.97 7.97 12.50
N PRO A 264 -0.29 8.81 13.29
CA PRO A 264 -0.70 10.19 13.49
C PRO A 264 -0.55 10.99 12.19
N GLY A 265 -1.62 11.73 11.84
CA GLY A 265 -1.59 12.67 10.72
C GLY A 265 -0.83 13.96 11.07
N LEU A 266 -0.42 14.73 10.05
CA LEU A 266 0.33 15.98 10.21
C LEU A 266 -0.45 17.06 11.00
N GLY A 267 -1.79 16.99 11.00
CA GLY A 267 -2.68 17.88 11.74
C GLY A 267 -2.98 19.19 11.03
N HIS A 268 -3.37 20.22 11.80
CA HIS A 268 -3.74 21.55 11.32
C HIS A 268 -2.90 22.64 11.99
N VAL A 269 -3.07 23.89 11.57
CA VAL A 269 -2.37 25.07 12.11
C VAL A 269 -2.62 25.24 13.62
N ASP A 270 -3.80 24.85 14.08
CA ASP A 270 -4.26 25.03 15.47
C ASP A 270 -4.06 23.78 16.35
N SER A 271 -3.37 22.75 15.84
CA SER A 271 -3.07 21.54 16.61
C SER A 271 -2.28 21.86 17.89
N SER A 272 -2.56 21.10 18.95
CA SER A 272 -1.91 21.32 20.24
C SER A 272 -0.42 20.93 20.19
N LYS A 273 0.37 21.47 21.12
CA LYS A 273 1.79 21.14 21.23
C LYS A 273 2.02 19.62 21.39
N GLU A 274 1.19 18.97 22.20
CA GLU A 274 1.30 17.53 22.50
C GLU A 274 1.03 16.67 21.26
N GLU A 275 0.05 17.06 20.43
CA GLU A 275 -0.23 16.38 19.16
C GLU A 275 0.93 16.51 18.17
N VAL A 276 1.54 17.69 18.09
CA VAL A 276 2.70 17.94 17.22
C VAL A 276 3.91 17.13 17.70
N GLU A 277 4.21 17.14 19.00
CA GLU A 277 5.31 16.34 19.56
C GLU A 277 5.07 14.83 19.36
N GLY A 278 3.85 14.35 19.62
CA GLY A 278 3.48 12.94 19.40
C GLY A 278 3.59 12.50 17.94
N PHE A 279 3.29 13.39 16.98
CA PHE A 279 3.53 13.15 15.57
C PHE A 279 5.02 12.95 15.28
N TYR A 280 5.88 13.89 15.68
CA TYR A 280 7.31 13.80 15.42
C TYR A 280 7.96 12.60 16.14
N ASP A 281 7.55 12.31 17.37
CA ASP A 281 8.03 11.15 18.13
C ASP A 281 7.69 9.83 17.43
N PHE A 282 6.49 9.72 16.85
CA PHE A 282 6.12 8.56 16.03
C PHE A 282 7.03 8.42 14.81
N TRP A 283 7.26 9.51 14.06
CA TRP A 283 8.06 9.48 12.84
C TRP A 283 9.56 9.28 13.08
N TYR A 284 10.11 9.77 14.20
CA TYR A 284 11.48 9.46 14.60
C TYR A 284 11.67 7.98 14.98
N ASN A 285 10.63 7.36 15.55
CA ASN A 285 10.58 5.94 15.91
C ASN A 285 9.90 5.06 14.85
N PHE A 286 9.82 5.54 13.60
CA PHE A 286 9.10 4.85 12.53
C PHE A 286 9.69 3.45 12.26
N ASP A 287 8.85 2.42 12.38
CA ASP A 287 9.19 1.05 12.04
C ASP A 287 8.48 0.60 10.76
N SER A 288 9.26 0.49 9.70
CA SER A 288 8.81 0.08 8.38
C SER A 288 8.80 -1.43 8.21
N TRP A 289 7.72 -1.98 7.63
CA TRP A 289 7.68 -3.37 7.14
C TRP A 289 8.30 -3.55 5.75
N ARG A 290 8.69 -2.45 5.08
CA ARG A 290 9.29 -2.46 3.74
C ARG A 290 10.49 -3.39 3.67
N SER A 291 10.53 -4.20 2.61
CA SER A 291 11.60 -5.18 2.36
C SER A 291 12.12 -5.04 0.93
N PHE A 292 13.43 -4.99 0.76
CA PHE A 292 14.07 -4.75 -0.55
C PHE A 292 14.51 -6.04 -1.26
N GLU A 293 13.80 -7.13 -1.00
CA GLU A 293 14.13 -8.46 -1.57
C GLU A 293 13.83 -8.56 -3.07
N TRP A 294 12.87 -7.77 -3.56
CA TRP A 294 12.57 -7.68 -5.00
C TRP A 294 13.78 -7.25 -5.84
N LEU A 295 14.69 -6.47 -5.25
CA LEU A 295 15.89 -5.93 -5.88
C LEU A 295 17.13 -6.84 -5.73
N ASP A 296 16.96 -8.05 -5.20
CA ASP A 296 18.05 -9.02 -5.11
C ASP A 296 18.50 -9.44 -6.51
N LYS A 297 19.76 -9.10 -6.85
CA LYS A 297 20.33 -9.27 -8.19
C LYS A 297 20.62 -10.73 -8.53
N GLU A 298 20.96 -11.53 -7.52
CA GLU A 298 21.40 -12.92 -7.67
C GLU A 298 20.37 -13.83 -7.02
N VAL A 299 19.44 -14.37 -7.82
CA VAL A 299 18.54 -15.44 -7.39
C VAL A 299 19.23 -16.76 -7.70
N ASN A 300 19.85 -17.35 -6.69
CA ASN A 300 20.71 -18.52 -6.88
C ASN A 300 19.94 -19.85 -6.93
N GLU A 301 18.81 -19.88 -7.64
CA GLU A 301 17.96 -21.07 -7.83
C GLU A 301 18.65 -22.17 -8.66
N GLY A 302 19.79 -21.86 -9.31
CA GLY A 302 20.47 -22.77 -10.25
C GLY A 302 21.90 -23.21 -9.91
N SER A 303 22.58 -22.68 -8.88
CA SER A 303 23.90 -23.20 -8.51
C SER A 303 23.79 -24.42 -7.60
N ASP A 304 24.63 -25.44 -7.84
CA ASP A 304 24.64 -26.67 -7.04
C ASP A 304 25.63 -26.58 -5.85
N SER A 305 26.53 -25.60 -5.88
CA SER A 305 27.49 -25.34 -4.80
C SER A 305 26.85 -24.62 -3.63
N ARG A 306 26.92 -25.23 -2.44
CA ARG A 306 26.41 -24.68 -1.17
C ARG A 306 27.11 -23.37 -0.79
N ASP A 307 28.41 -23.25 -1.08
CA ASP A 307 29.18 -22.06 -0.73
C ASP A 307 28.79 -20.86 -1.59
N ASP A 308 28.45 -21.10 -2.86
CA ASP A 308 27.94 -20.05 -3.75
C ASP A 308 26.56 -19.56 -3.28
N LYS A 309 25.67 -20.48 -2.85
CA LYS A 309 24.39 -20.11 -2.19
C LYS A 309 24.61 -19.21 -0.98
N ARG A 310 25.52 -19.59 -0.09
CA ARG A 310 25.81 -18.81 1.11
C ARG A 310 26.43 -17.45 0.79
N TYR A 311 27.28 -17.37 -0.23
CA TYR A 311 27.92 -16.13 -0.65
C TYR A 311 26.90 -15.15 -1.28
N THR A 312 26.08 -15.64 -2.20
CA THR A 312 25.02 -14.86 -2.87
C THR A 312 23.98 -14.35 -1.86
N GLU A 313 23.49 -15.20 -0.95
CA GLU A 313 22.59 -14.80 0.14
C GLU A 313 23.21 -13.74 1.06
N LYS A 314 24.51 -13.87 1.39
CA LYS A 314 25.22 -12.88 2.20
C LYS A 314 25.31 -11.53 1.49
N LYS A 315 25.60 -11.53 0.19
CA LYS A 315 25.67 -10.34 -0.66
C LYS A 315 24.28 -9.66 -0.75
N ASN A 316 23.24 -10.42 -1.03
CA ASN A 316 21.86 -9.93 -1.06
C ASN A 316 21.44 -9.37 0.31
N LYS A 317 21.75 -10.06 1.41
CA LYS A 317 21.47 -9.55 2.77
C LYS A 317 22.18 -8.22 3.06
N SER A 318 23.44 -8.06 2.62
CA SER A 318 24.14 -6.79 2.78
C SER A 318 23.52 -5.66 1.93
N GLU A 319 23.10 -5.95 0.71
CA GLU A 319 22.44 -4.98 -0.16
C GLU A 319 21.05 -4.57 0.35
N ARG A 320 20.27 -5.53 0.89
CA ARG A 320 18.99 -5.24 1.55
C ARG A 320 19.18 -4.36 2.78
N ALA A 321 20.20 -4.64 3.60
CA ALA A 321 20.51 -3.81 4.76
C ALA A 321 20.97 -2.40 4.36
N ARG A 322 21.76 -2.26 3.29
CA ARG A 322 22.16 -0.97 2.74
C ARG A 322 20.96 -0.14 2.29
N ARG A 323 20.07 -0.73 1.45
CA ARG A 323 18.84 -0.05 0.99
C ARG A 323 17.90 0.32 2.13
N LYS A 324 17.74 -0.57 3.13
CA LYS A 324 16.94 -0.26 4.31
C LYS A 324 17.53 0.91 5.12
N LYS A 325 18.84 1.01 5.21
CA LYS A 325 19.50 2.14 5.86
C LYS A 325 19.29 3.45 5.07
N GLU A 326 19.37 3.38 3.74
CA GLU A 326 19.11 4.53 2.85
C GLU A 326 17.66 5.01 2.97
N ASP A 327 16.69 4.10 2.95
CA ASP A 327 15.26 4.39 3.16
C ASP A 327 14.98 5.08 4.50
N ILE A 328 15.52 4.54 5.60
CA ILE A 328 15.40 5.16 6.94
C ILE A 328 16.09 6.54 6.97
N ALA A 329 17.23 6.69 6.30
CA ALA A 329 17.94 7.97 6.24
C ALA A 329 17.15 9.01 5.42
N LYS A 330 16.53 8.61 4.31
CA LYS A 330 15.62 9.47 3.53
C LYS A 330 14.44 9.93 4.37
N LEU A 331 13.76 9.01 5.06
CA LEU A 331 12.63 9.35 5.93
C LEU A 331 13.05 10.30 7.06
N ARG A 332 14.18 10.06 7.71
CA ARG A 332 14.70 10.97 8.74
C ARG A 332 15.04 12.34 8.18
N GLY A 333 15.65 12.40 7.00
CA GLY A 333 15.92 13.66 6.30
C GLY A 333 14.64 14.43 5.97
N LEU A 334 13.58 13.73 5.54
CA LEU A 334 12.25 14.31 5.36
C LEU A 334 11.72 14.87 6.68
N VAL A 335 11.74 14.08 7.76
CA VAL A 335 11.24 14.50 9.08
C VAL A 335 12.00 15.74 9.57
N ASP A 336 13.33 15.75 9.47
CA ASP A 336 14.16 16.89 9.87
C ASP A 336 13.88 18.14 9.02
N MET A 337 13.67 17.97 7.71
CA MET A 337 13.25 19.05 6.82
C MET A 337 11.89 19.61 7.25
N THR A 338 10.91 18.75 7.52
CA THR A 338 9.57 19.19 7.94
C THR A 338 9.61 19.91 9.29
N LEU A 339 10.41 19.43 10.25
CA LEU A 339 10.61 20.05 11.57
C LEU A 339 11.20 21.48 11.46
N SER A 340 12.08 21.70 10.48
CA SER A 340 12.68 23.00 10.20
C SER A 340 11.68 23.99 9.57
N LEU A 341 10.80 23.48 8.72
CA LEU A 341 9.82 24.28 8.01
C LEU A 341 8.56 24.60 8.84
N ASP A 342 8.14 23.69 9.74
CA ASP A 342 6.86 23.76 10.46
C ASP A 342 6.66 25.11 11.21
N PRO A 343 5.63 25.90 10.84
CA PRO A 343 5.28 27.15 11.52
C PRO A 343 4.90 26.99 12.99
N ARG A 344 4.27 25.87 13.37
CA ARG A 344 3.81 25.58 14.74
C ARG A 344 4.99 25.41 15.67
N ILE A 345 6.01 24.67 15.23
CA ILE A 345 7.24 24.48 16.00
C ILE A 345 7.99 25.79 16.16
N LYS A 346 8.04 26.64 15.14
CA LYS A 346 8.64 27.98 15.26
C LYS A 346 7.93 28.81 16.33
N ARG A 347 6.59 28.79 16.36
CA ARG A 347 5.79 29.46 17.41
C ARG A 347 6.07 28.87 18.80
N ILE A 348 6.05 27.53 18.93
CA ILE A 348 6.28 26.84 20.21
C ILE A 348 7.69 27.12 20.73
N LYS A 349 8.73 26.99 19.90
CA LYS A 349 10.12 27.30 20.28
C LYS A 349 10.29 28.75 20.73
N GLN A 350 9.60 29.69 20.08
CA GLN A 350 9.62 31.11 20.46
C GLN A 350 8.95 31.31 21.84
N GLN A 351 7.76 30.74 22.04
CA GLN A 351 7.06 30.79 23.32
C GLN A 351 7.86 30.13 24.46
N GLU A 352 8.51 28.99 24.21
CA GLU A 352 9.38 28.34 25.19
C GLU A 352 10.63 29.15 25.52
N LYS A 353 11.24 29.79 24.53
CA LYS A 353 12.38 30.68 24.74
C LYS A 353 11.97 31.87 25.59
N GLU A 354 10.83 32.51 25.29
CA GLU A 354 10.28 33.62 26.07
C GLU A 354 9.90 33.18 27.48
N ALA A 355 9.26 32.02 27.66
CA ALA A 355 8.94 31.48 28.98
C ALA A 355 10.20 31.14 29.79
N ARG A 356 11.25 30.62 29.14
CA ARG A 356 12.54 30.34 29.79
C ARG A 356 13.28 31.63 30.15
N GLU A 357 13.23 32.64 29.30
CA GLU A 357 13.77 33.97 29.60
C GLU A 357 12.99 34.66 30.72
N ALA A 358 11.66 34.57 30.73
CA ALA A 358 10.81 35.08 31.80
C ALA A 358 11.09 34.35 33.12
N LYS A 359 11.23 33.02 33.11
CA LYS A 359 11.65 32.24 34.29
C LYS A 359 13.05 32.62 34.76
N LYS A 360 14.01 32.86 33.85
CA LYS A 360 15.36 33.33 34.21
C LYS A 360 15.34 34.76 34.77
N ARG A 361 14.50 35.65 34.25
CA ARG A 361 14.31 37.02 34.75
C ARG A 361 13.58 37.03 36.10
N ALA A 362 12.60 36.14 36.30
CA ALA A 362 11.85 35.97 37.54
C ALA A 362 12.60 35.19 38.63
N ALA A 363 13.56 34.32 38.26
CA ALA A 363 14.46 33.63 39.18
C ALA A 363 15.72 34.45 39.52
N ALA A 364 15.89 35.63 38.91
CA ALA A 364 16.95 36.58 39.23
C ALA A 364 16.45 37.86 39.96
N PRO A 365 15.56 37.82 40.98
CA PRO A 365 15.32 38.98 41.83
C PRO A 365 16.40 38.98 42.92
N GLY A 366 17.62 39.44 42.58
CA GLY A 366 18.69 39.54 43.58
C GLY A 366 20.13 39.66 43.09
N ALA A 367 20.42 39.63 41.78
CA ALA A 367 21.74 39.96 41.28
C ALA A 367 21.78 41.44 40.85
N PRO A 368 22.73 42.26 41.34
CA PRO A 368 22.87 43.65 40.90
C PRO A 368 23.12 43.67 39.39
N PRO A 369 22.79 44.77 38.69
CA PRO A 369 22.90 44.84 37.24
C PRO A 369 24.33 44.43 36.85
N LYS A 370 24.45 43.37 36.06
CA LYS A 370 25.73 43.01 35.44
C LYS A 370 26.18 44.25 34.67
N LYS A 371 27.19 44.94 35.20
CA LYS A 371 28.03 45.83 34.41
C LYS A 371 28.37 45.09 33.13
N THR A 372 27.96 45.63 31.99
CA THR A 372 28.23 45.05 30.67
C THR A 372 29.74 44.83 30.57
N LYS A 373 30.22 43.77 29.91
CA LYS A 373 31.67 43.52 29.73
C LYS A 373 32.47 44.76 29.27
N GLN A 374 31.80 45.69 28.60
CA GLN A 374 32.33 47.00 28.19
C GLN A 374 32.67 47.93 29.37
N GLN A 375 31.88 47.94 30.45
CA GLN A 375 32.12 48.77 31.63
C GLN A 375 33.29 48.24 32.49
N GLU A 376 33.47 46.91 32.60
CA GLU A 376 34.65 46.33 33.25
C GLU A 376 35.96 46.57 32.47
N GLU A 377 35.89 46.58 31.13
CA GLU A 377 37.06 46.86 30.30
C GLU A 377 37.45 48.35 30.34
N GLU A 378 36.47 49.26 30.42
CA GLU A 378 36.71 50.69 30.54
C GLU A 378 37.25 51.07 31.93
N GLU A 379 36.78 50.41 32.99
CA GLU A 379 37.27 50.61 34.36
C GLU A 379 38.70 50.07 34.53
N LYS A 380 39.05 48.94 33.87
CA LYS A 380 40.43 48.44 33.81
C LYS A 380 41.37 49.35 33.01
N LYS A 381 40.92 49.90 31.89
CA LYS A 381 41.71 50.86 31.09
C LYS A 381 41.95 52.16 31.86
N LYS A 382 40.97 52.66 32.62
CA LYS A 382 41.12 53.84 33.48
C LYS A 382 42.09 53.58 34.64
N ALA A 383 42.03 52.42 35.28
CA ALA A 383 42.96 52.03 36.34
C ALA A 383 44.41 51.87 35.83
N GLU A 384 44.60 51.33 34.61
CA GLU A 384 45.93 51.19 34.00
C GLU A 384 46.53 52.53 33.59
N LEU A 385 45.71 53.46 33.07
CA LEU A 385 46.14 54.83 32.76
C LEU A 385 46.52 55.61 34.02
N GLU A 386 45.76 55.45 35.11
CA GLU A 386 46.07 56.12 36.37
C GLU A 386 47.33 55.55 37.04
N ALA A 387 47.57 54.24 36.94
CA ALA A 387 48.81 53.62 37.40
C ALA A 387 50.03 54.10 36.60
N LYS A 388 49.90 54.22 35.27
CA LYS A 388 50.96 54.79 34.40
C LYS A 388 51.25 56.25 34.72
N GLN A 389 50.22 57.06 34.97
CA GLN A 389 50.39 58.46 35.37
C GLN A 389 51.06 58.61 36.73
N LYS A 390 50.75 57.72 37.69
CA LYS A 390 51.43 57.71 39.00
C LYS A 390 52.89 57.27 38.89
N GLU A 391 53.19 56.27 38.06
CA GLU A 391 54.57 55.83 37.81
C GLU A 391 55.39 56.91 37.06
N GLU A 392 54.76 57.63 36.13
CA GLU A 392 55.40 58.74 35.42
C GLU A 392 55.60 59.96 36.34
N ALA A 393 54.64 60.26 37.22
CA ALA A 393 54.79 61.28 38.25
C ALA A 393 55.87 60.91 39.28
N GLU A 394 55.99 59.64 39.67
CA GLU A 394 57.08 59.17 40.53
C GLU A 394 58.42 59.24 39.82
N LYS A 395 58.51 58.91 38.52
CA LYS A 395 59.75 59.07 37.74
C LYS A 395 60.14 60.53 37.59
N VAL A 396 59.18 61.43 37.35
CA VAL A 396 59.43 62.88 37.31
C VAL A 396 59.84 63.41 38.69
N HIS A 397 59.20 62.94 39.77
CA HIS A 397 59.58 63.28 41.14
C HIS A 397 60.99 62.78 41.49
N ASN A 398 61.34 61.55 41.10
CA ASN A 398 62.68 60.99 41.30
C ASN A 398 63.74 61.69 40.44
N PHE A 399 63.39 62.08 39.21
CA PHE A 399 64.27 62.85 38.33
C PHE A 399 64.53 64.26 38.87
N PHE A 400 63.51 64.94 39.40
CA PHE A 400 63.66 66.25 40.00
C PHE A 400 64.44 66.21 41.33
N PHE A 401 64.29 65.12 42.10
CA PHE A 401 65.09 64.88 43.30
C PHE A 401 66.57 64.62 42.97
N PHE A 402 66.87 63.95 41.86
CA PHE A 402 68.25 63.65 41.45
C PHE A 402 68.99 64.87 40.85
N VAL A 403 68.29 65.80 40.21
CA VAL A 403 68.88 67.04 39.65
C VAL A 403 69.21 68.08 40.74
N ASN A 404 68.58 68.03 41.91
CA ASN A 404 68.78 68.99 43.01
C ASN A 404 69.86 68.56 44.03
N VAL A 405 70.53 67.42 43.83
CA VAL A 405 71.55 66.85 44.76
C VAL A 405 72.94 66.73 44.09
N ARG A 406 73.20 67.51 43.03
CA ARG A 406 74.53 67.64 42.43
C ARG A 406 74.88 69.11 42.27
#